data_AF-A0A6B9VD13-F1
#
_entry.id   AF-A0A6B9VD13-F1
#
_cell.length_a   1.000
_cell.length_b   1.000
_cell.length_c   1.000
_cell.angle_alpha   90.00
_cell.angle_beta   90.00
_cell.angle_gamma   90.00
#
_symmetry.space_group_name_H-M   'P 1'
#
loop_
_entity.id
_entity.type
_entity.pdbx_description
1 polymer ?
#
loop_
_entity_poly.entity_id
_entity_poly.type
_entity_poly.pdbx_seq_one_letter_code
_entity_poly.pdbx_strand_id
1 'polypeptide(L)'
;MLLKLKGKFYRTAIRSAMLYGTECWAAKGKHEHKFSVAEMKMLRWMSSHTRLDKIRNEDIRERVGVAPIVEKMVESRLKWFGHVRRRSIEHPVRRVDEMEDGQRAKGRGRPKKTIHEVVKRDLHVNGLSVDMIHDRAQ
;
A
#
# COMPACT_ATOMS: atom_id res chain seq x y z
N MET A 1 8.03 24.13 -13.15
CA MET A 1 6.91 24.39 -12.20
C MET A 1 5.67 23.54 -12.48
N LEU A 2 5.24 23.38 -13.75
CA LEU A 2 4.06 22.58 -14.14
C LEU A 2 4.10 21.09 -13.75
N LEU A 3 5.25 20.42 -13.87
CA LEU A 3 5.32 18.97 -13.60
C LEU A 3 5.17 18.64 -12.12
N LYS A 4 5.72 19.46 -11.23
CA LYS A 4 5.55 19.29 -9.78
C LYS A 4 4.09 19.51 -9.35
N LEU A 5 3.36 20.41 -10.01
CA LEU A 5 1.92 20.58 -9.79
C LEU A 5 1.13 19.34 -10.23
N LYS A 6 1.42 18.79 -11.42
CA LYS A 6 0.85 17.51 -11.87
C LYS A 6 1.15 16.38 -10.89
N GLY A 7 2.37 16.35 -10.34
CA GLY A 7 2.75 15.43 -9.28
C GLY A 7 1.87 15.58 -8.03
N LYS A 8 1.64 16.81 -7.55
CA LYS A 8 0.71 17.07 -6.43
C LYS A 8 -0.69 16.53 -6.72
N PHE A 9 -1.24 16.82 -7.89
CA PHE A 9 -2.57 16.33 -8.30
C PHE A 9 -2.63 14.80 -8.33
N TYR A 10 -1.61 14.15 -8.91
CA TYR A 10 -1.51 12.69 -8.91
C TYR A 10 -1.55 12.12 -7.49
N ARG A 11 -0.78 12.69 -6.55
CA ARG A 11 -0.76 12.21 -5.16
C ARG A 11 -2.12 12.37 -4.48
N THR A 12 -2.79 13.49 -4.68
CA THR A 12 -4.01 13.83 -3.94
C THR A 12 -5.25 13.15 -4.49
N ALA A 13 -5.45 13.15 -5.81
CA ALA A 13 -6.67 12.64 -6.43
C ALA A 13 -6.51 11.20 -6.94
N ILE A 14 -5.50 10.98 -7.80
CA ILE A 14 -5.37 9.72 -8.53
C ILE A 14 -4.89 8.61 -7.61
N ARG A 15 -3.78 8.83 -6.88
CA ARG A 15 -3.21 7.81 -5.99
C ARG A 15 -4.18 7.45 -4.88
N SER A 16 -4.83 8.44 -4.26
CA SER A 16 -5.82 8.21 -3.22
C SER A 16 -6.97 7.33 -3.72
N ALA A 17 -7.49 7.61 -4.92
CA ALA A 17 -8.53 6.78 -5.53
C ALA A 17 -8.04 5.36 -5.87
N MET A 18 -6.81 5.23 -6.38
CA MET A 18 -6.22 3.92 -6.67
C MET A 18 -5.96 3.08 -5.42
N LEU A 19 -5.50 3.70 -4.34
CA LEU A 19 -5.19 3.01 -3.09
C LEU A 19 -6.43 2.78 -2.22
N TYR A 20 -7.59 3.30 -2.61
CA TYR A 20 -8.83 3.07 -1.89
C TYR A 20 -9.11 1.57 -1.73
N GLY A 21 -9.40 1.16 -0.50
CA GLY A 21 -9.62 -0.25 -0.14
C GLY A 21 -8.36 -1.11 -0.10
N THR A 22 -7.17 -0.57 -0.41
CA THR A 22 -5.94 -1.37 -0.41
C THR A 22 -5.44 -1.80 0.97
N GLU A 23 -5.99 -1.16 2.00
CA GLU A 23 -5.68 -1.31 3.42
C GLU A 23 -6.23 -2.62 4.00
N CYS A 24 -7.38 -3.11 3.51
CA CYS A 24 -8.14 -4.19 4.14
C CYS A 24 -8.09 -5.53 3.39
N TRP A 25 -7.29 -5.66 2.32
CA TRP A 25 -7.24 -6.87 1.50
C TRP A 25 -5.82 -7.44 1.36
N ALA A 26 -5.74 -8.76 1.17
CA ALA A 26 -4.48 -9.48 1.06
C ALA A 26 -3.83 -9.31 -0.33
N ALA A 27 -3.20 -8.15 -0.55
CA ALA A 27 -2.51 -7.86 -1.80
C ALA A 27 -1.41 -8.89 -2.12
N LYS A 28 -1.46 -9.41 -3.34
CA LYS A 28 -0.47 -10.32 -3.94
C LYS A 28 0.51 -9.50 -4.77
N GLY A 29 1.73 -10.02 -4.98
CA GLY A 29 2.74 -9.35 -5.81
C GLY A 29 2.26 -9.05 -7.24
N LYS A 30 1.37 -9.88 -7.82
CA LYS A 30 0.74 -9.58 -9.12
C LYS A 30 -0.09 -8.29 -9.09
N HIS A 31 -0.76 -8.00 -7.98
CA HIS A 31 -1.51 -6.76 -7.81
C HIS A 31 -0.57 -5.57 -7.66
N GLU A 32 0.44 -5.67 -6.77
CA GLU A 32 1.49 -4.66 -6.58
C GLU A 32 2.17 -4.30 -7.93
N HIS A 33 2.49 -5.31 -8.74
CA HIS A 33 3.06 -5.09 -10.08
C HIS A 33 2.10 -4.35 -11.02
N LYS A 34 0.81 -4.72 -11.05
CA LYS A 34 -0.20 -4.01 -11.86
C LYS A 34 -0.33 -2.54 -11.43
N PHE A 35 -0.32 -2.26 -10.13
CA PHE A 35 -0.32 -0.89 -9.61
C PHE A 35 0.91 -0.11 -10.08
N SER A 36 2.10 -0.69 -9.97
CA SER A 36 3.35 -0.07 -10.45
C SER A 36 3.34 0.22 -11.95
N VAL A 37 2.81 -0.70 -12.76
CA VAL A 37 2.69 -0.51 -14.22
C VAL A 37 1.69 0.61 -14.54
N ALA A 38 0.53 0.62 -13.87
CA ALA A 38 -0.47 1.65 -14.04
C ALA A 38 0.04 3.05 -13.62
N GLU A 39 0.72 3.14 -12.47
CA GLU A 39 1.40 4.35 -12.01
C GLU A 39 2.38 4.84 -13.09
N MET A 40 3.31 3.99 -13.52
CA MET A 40 4.34 4.42 -14.47
C MET A 40 3.78 4.84 -15.82
N LYS A 41 2.69 4.20 -16.30
CA LYS A 41 2.00 4.60 -17.53
C LYS A 41 1.44 6.02 -17.41
N MET A 42 0.78 6.33 -16.29
CA MET A 42 0.23 7.66 -16.06
C MET A 42 1.33 8.71 -15.85
N LEU A 43 2.37 8.40 -15.06
CA LEU A 43 3.48 9.32 -14.82
C LEU A 43 4.23 9.67 -16.12
N ARG A 44 4.48 8.67 -16.97
CA ARG A 44 5.07 8.87 -18.30
C ARG A 44 4.20 9.76 -19.17
N TRP A 45 2.91 9.46 -19.26
CA TRP A 45 1.96 10.26 -20.04
C TRP A 45 1.87 11.71 -19.57
N MET A 46 1.74 11.95 -18.26
CA MET A 46 1.69 13.30 -17.68
C MET A 46 2.97 14.11 -17.89
N SER A 47 4.10 13.41 -18.00
CA SER A 47 5.44 13.98 -18.24
C SER A 47 5.82 14.04 -19.72
N SER A 48 4.90 13.67 -20.63
CA SER A 48 5.14 13.59 -22.07
C SER A 48 6.33 12.71 -22.47
N HIS A 49 6.58 11.64 -21.71
CA HIS A 49 7.64 10.68 -21.98
C HIS A 49 7.09 9.37 -22.50
N THR A 50 7.79 8.77 -23.45
CA THR A 50 7.49 7.45 -23.99
C THR A 50 8.49 6.41 -23.47
N ARG A 51 8.38 5.16 -23.94
CA ARG A 51 9.40 4.13 -23.66
C ARG A 51 10.66 4.32 -24.53
N LEU A 52 10.56 5.02 -25.65
CA LEU A 52 11.68 5.26 -26.57
C LEU A 52 12.73 6.21 -25.99
N ASP A 53 12.31 7.09 -25.07
CA ASP A 53 13.18 8.04 -24.40
C ASP A 53 14.21 7.36 -23.48
N LYS A 54 14.04 6.06 -23.18
CA LYS A 54 14.93 5.24 -22.34
C LYS A 54 15.22 5.83 -20.94
N ILE A 55 14.40 6.76 -20.47
CA ILE A 55 14.50 7.35 -19.13
C ILE A 55 14.09 6.30 -18.09
N ARG A 56 14.86 6.20 -17.01
CA ARG A 56 14.59 5.25 -15.93
C ARG A 56 13.30 5.62 -15.18
N ASN A 57 12.66 4.64 -14.57
CA ASN A 57 11.43 4.87 -13.82
C ASN A 57 11.69 5.73 -12.58
N GLU A 58 12.86 5.58 -11.96
CA GLU A 58 13.30 6.35 -10.81
C GLU A 58 13.39 7.85 -11.14
N ASP A 59 14.06 8.20 -12.25
CA ASP A 59 14.21 9.58 -12.71
C ASP A 59 12.85 10.26 -12.98
N ILE A 60 11.89 9.53 -13.55
CA ILE A 60 10.54 10.07 -13.79
C ILE A 60 9.83 10.36 -12.47
N ARG A 61 9.91 9.43 -11.50
CA ARG A 61 9.32 9.63 -10.18
C ARG A 61 9.93 10.81 -9.44
N GLU A 62 11.25 10.97 -9.53
CA GLU A 62 11.97 12.10 -8.94
C GLU A 62 11.56 13.44 -9.58
N ARG A 63 11.55 13.50 -10.92
CA ARG A 63 11.11 14.69 -11.68
C ARG A 63 9.69 15.10 -11.30
N VAL A 64 8.75 14.15 -11.25
CA VAL A 64 7.36 14.40 -10.85
C VAL A 64 7.22 14.68 -9.34
N GLY A 65 8.11 14.14 -8.50
CA GLY A 65 8.09 14.30 -7.05
C GLY A 65 7.10 13.36 -6.35
N VAL A 66 7.12 12.09 -6.74
CA VAL A 66 6.18 11.05 -6.30
C VAL A 66 6.93 9.80 -5.84
N ALA A 67 6.63 9.31 -4.63
CA ALA A 67 7.12 8.00 -4.17
C ALA A 67 6.42 6.86 -4.94
N PRO A 68 7.03 5.68 -5.07
CA PRO A 68 6.40 4.50 -5.64
C PRO A 68 5.05 4.15 -4.99
N ILE A 69 4.05 3.80 -5.81
CA ILE A 69 2.69 3.48 -5.33
C ILE A 69 2.66 2.29 -4.37
N VAL A 70 3.56 1.32 -4.53
CA VAL A 70 3.63 0.14 -3.66
C VAL A 70 4.09 0.51 -2.25
N GLU A 71 5.05 1.42 -2.11
CA GLU A 71 5.45 1.95 -0.80
C GLU A 71 4.28 2.65 -0.12
N LYS A 72 3.52 3.46 -0.88
CA LYS A 72 2.33 4.13 -0.35
C LYS A 72 1.21 3.16 0.00
N MET A 73 1.07 2.05 -0.72
CA MET A 73 0.15 0.98 -0.37
C MET A 73 0.52 0.33 0.97
N VAL A 74 1.81 0.05 1.19
CA VAL A 74 2.32 -0.50 2.45
C VAL A 74 2.10 0.49 3.60
N GLU A 75 2.43 1.77 3.39
CA GLU A 75 2.21 2.84 4.36
C GLU A 75 0.73 2.95 4.77
N SER A 76 -0.19 2.98 3.81
CA SER A 76 -1.64 3.01 4.07
C SER A 76 -2.08 1.79 4.88
N ARG A 77 -1.62 0.59 4.53
CA ARG A 77 -1.97 -0.65 5.24
C ARG A 77 -1.49 -0.64 6.70
N LEU A 78 -0.26 -0.21 6.94
CA LEU A 78 0.31 -0.14 8.29
C LEU A 78 -0.36 0.96 9.12
N LYS A 79 -0.69 2.11 8.53
CA LYS A 79 -1.46 3.17 9.20
C LYS A 79 -2.84 2.68 9.62
N TRP A 80 -3.54 1.98 8.72
CA TRP A 80 -4.84 1.37 9.03
C TRP A 80 -4.72 0.32 10.13
N PHE A 81 -3.77 -0.60 10.03
CA PHE A 81 -3.51 -1.62 11.05
C PHE A 81 -3.26 -1.00 12.42
N GLY A 82 -2.38 0.00 12.49
CA GLY A 82 -2.13 0.73 13.73
C GLY A 82 -3.37 1.46 14.25
N HIS A 83 -4.19 2.04 13.36
CA HIS A 83 -5.46 2.65 13.74
C HIS A 83 -6.40 1.64 14.40
N VAL A 84 -6.57 0.46 13.80
CA VAL A 84 -7.43 -0.62 14.32
C VAL A 84 -6.91 -1.12 15.68
N ARG A 85 -5.61 -1.40 15.79
CA ARG A 85 -4.99 -1.90 17.04
C ARG A 85 -5.09 -0.91 18.21
N ARG A 86 -5.11 0.39 17.93
CA ARG A 86 -5.31 1.44 18.96
C ARG A 86 -6.77 1.63 19.39
N ARG A 87 -7.76 1.05 18.70
CA ARG A 87 -9.16 1.10 19.15
C ARG A 87 -9.36 0.20 20.37
N SER A 88 -10.41 0.45 21.15
CA SER A 88 -10.84 -0.47 22.23
C SER A 88 -11.12 -1.87 21.65
N ILE A 89 -10.87 -2.92 22.44
CA ILE A 89 -11.23 -4.31 22.10
C ILE A 89 -12.71 -4.43 21.78
N GLU A 90 -13.57 -3.65 22.43
CA GLU A 90 -15.02 -3.67 22.19
C GLU A 90 -15.43 -3.03 20.85
N HIS A 91 -14.51 -2.29 20.19
CA HIS A 91 -14.81 -1.62 18.94
C HIS A 91 -15.04 -2.66 17.83
N PRO A 92 -16.15 -2.61 17.07
CA PRO A 92 -16.52 -3.66 16.12
C PRO A 92 -15.42 -4.02 15.12
N VAL A 93 -14.71 -3.02 14.59
CA VAL A 93 -13.60 -3.24 13.63
C VAL A 93 -12.44 -4.02 14.27
N ARG A 94 -12.10 -3.75 15.53
CA ARG A 94 -11.03 -4.47 16.23
C ARG A 94 -11.46 -5.89 16.56
N ARG A 95 -12.71 -6.07 16.97
CA ARG A 95 -13.28 -7.41 17.19
C ARG A 95 -13.19 -8.25 15.92
N VAL A 96 -13.63 -7.71 14.78
CA VAL A 96 -13.59 -8.44 13.50
C VAL A 96 -12.15 -8.72 13.03
N ASP A 97 -11.21 -7.81 13.28
CA ASP A 97 -9.79 -8.04 12.96
C ASP A 97 -9.18 -9.15 13.82
N GLU A 98 -9.52 -9.21 15.12
CA GLU A 98 -9.03 -10.21 16.06
C GLU A 98 -9.87 -11.51 16.06
N MET A 99 -10.98 -11.57 15.33
CA MET A 99 -11.76 -12.79 15.17
C MET A 99 -10.90 -13.84 14.49
N GLU A 100 -10.69 -14.96 15.17
CA GLU A 100 -10.09 -16.13 14.53
C GLU A 100 -10.96 -16.55 13.34
N ASP A 101 -10.31 -16.86 12.21
CA ASP A 101 -10.92 -17.61 11.12
C ASP A 101 -11.28 -19.00 11.67
N GLY A 102 -12.42 -19.11 12.36
CA GLY A 102 -12.85 -20.33 13.04
C GLY A 102 -12.76 -21.52 12.11
N GLN A 103 -12.26 -22.67 12.61
CA GLN A 103 -11.93 -23.93 11.91
C GLN A 103 -12.35 -23.98 10.44
N ARG A 104 -11.71 -23.17 9.60
CA ARG A 104 -12.02 -23.12 8.17
C ARG A 104 -11.47 -24.43 7.63
N ALA A 105 -12.35 -25.34 7.20
CA ALA A 105 -11.94 -26.63 6.65
C ALA A 105 -10.79 -26.40 5.66
N LYS A 106 -9.57 -26.79 6.05
CA LYS A 106 -8.36 -26.55 5.26
C LYS A 106 -8.46 -27.46 4.05
N GLY A 107 -8.99 -26.94 2.96
CA GLY A 107 -9.03 -27.65 1.68
C GLY A 107 -7.62 -28.04 1.22
N ARG A 108 -7.52 -29.00 0.30
CA ARG A 108 -6.24 -29.39 -0.31
C ARG A 108 -5.60 -28.21 -1.05
N GLY A 109 -4.30 -27.97 -0.83
CA GLY A 109 -3.50 -26.96 -1.53
C GLY A 109 -2.89 -25.89 -0.64
N ARG A 110 -2.28 -24.87 -1.26
CA ARG A 110 -1.65 -23.76 -0.53
C ARG A 110 -2.73 -22.88 0.14
N PRO A 111 -2.59 -22.56 1.45
CA PRO A 111 -3.49 -21.64 2.12
C PRO A 111 -3.62 -20.30 1.39
N LYS A 112 -4.82 -19.70 1.44
CA LYS A 112 -5.04 -18.35 0.89
C LYS A 112 -4.25 -17.34 1.72
N LYS A 113 -3.53 -16.44 1.03
CA LYS A 113 -2.81 -15.34 1.67
C LYS A 113 -3.79 -14.49 2.49
N THR A 114 -3.51 -14.29 3.77
CA THR A 114 -4.37 -13.48 4.66
C THR A 114 -3.87 -12.05 4.77
N ILE A 115 -4.72 -11.13 5.23
CA ILE A 115 -4.30 -9.74 5.50
C ILE A 115 -3.23 -9.70 6.61
N HIS A 116 -3.38 -10.51 7.64
CA HIS A 116 -2.41 -10.66 8.74
C HIS A 116 -1.02 -11.08 8.24
N GLU A 117 -0.94 -12.03 7.31
CA GLU A 117 0.34 -12.43 6.70
C GLU A 117 0.97 -11.28 5.90
N VAL A 118 0.16 -10.47 5.20
CA VAL A 118 0.64 -9.29 4.47
C VAL A 118 1.18 -8.25 5.44
N VAL A 119 0.45 -7.92 6.51
CA VAL A 119 0.89 -6.95 7.53
C VAL A 119 2.16 -7.42 8.22
N LYS A 120 2.27 -8.71 8.56
CA LYS A 120 3.50 -9.29 9.15
C LYS A 120 4.70 -9.14 8.23
N ARG A 121 4.52 -9.42 6.92
CA ARG A 121 5.56 -9.19 5.90
C ARG A 121 5.94 -7.71 5.84
N ASP A 122 4.95 -6.82 5.79
CA ASP A 122 5.17 -5.39 5.67
C ASP A 122 5.92 -4.82 6.89
N LEU A 123 5.56 -5.24 8.11
CA LEU A 123 6.30 -4.92 9.34
C LEU A 123 7.76 -5.39 9.25
N HIS A 124 7.98 -6.66 8.89
CA HIS A 124 9.33 -7.23 8.78
C HIS A 124 10.20 -6.50 7.74
N VAL A 125 9.67 -6.25 6.54
CA VAL A 125 10.40 -5.56 5.47
C VAL A 125 10.78 -4.13 5.86
N ASN A 126 9.95 -3.47 6.69
CA ASN A 126 10.22 -2.12 7.18
C ASN A 126 10.95 -2.07 8.53
N GLY A 127 11.33 -3.22 9.10
CA GLY A 127 12.01 -3.27 10.40
C GLY A 127 11.17 -2.75 11.58
N LEU A 128 9.85 -2.86 11.49
CA LEU A 128 8.91 -2.36 12.50
C LEU A 128 8.43 -3.48 13.43
N SER A 129 8.42 -3.23 14.74
CA SER A 129 7.73 -4.10 15.71
C SER A 129 6.26 -3.72 15.84
N VAL A 130 5.41 -4.69 16.20
CA VAL A 130 4.01 -4.46 16.57
C VAL A 130 3.91 -3.55 17.80
N ASP A 131 4.88 -3.61 18.72
CA ASP A 131 4.87 -2.80 19.94
C ASP A 131 5.00 -1.29 19.65
N MET A 132 5.60 -0.95 18.50
CA MET A 132 5.76 0.44 18.05
C MET A 132 4.44 1.10 17.66
N ILE A 133 3.33 0.37 17.56
CA ILE A 133 2.01 0.91 17.17
C ILE A 133 1.49 1.96 18.17
N HIS A 134 1.87 1.83 19.44
CA HIS A 134 1.43 2.73 20.51
C HIS A 134 2.37 3.91 20.71
N ASP A 135 3.58 3.84 20.17
CA ASP A 135 4.55 4.92 20.25
C ASP A 135 4.18 6.02 19.24
N ARG A 136 3.93 7.22 19.77
CA ARG A 136 3.63 8.43 18.97
C ARG A 136 4.85 9.36 18.89
N ALA A 137 6.02 8.95 19.37
CA ALA A 137 7.21 9.79 19.32
C ALA A 137 7.71 9.97 17.86
N GLN A 138 7.12 10.96 17.17
CA GLN A 138 7.74 11.69 16.07
C GLN A 138 7.05 13.04 15.84
#